data_AF-A0A7L3A2M4-F1
#
_entry.id   AF-A0A7L3A2M4-F1
#
_cell.length_a   1.000
_cell.length_b   1.000
_cell.length_c   1.000
_cell.angle_alpha   90.00
_cell.angle_beta   90.00
_cell.angle_gamma   90.00
#
_symmetry.space_group_name_H-M   'P 1'
#
loop_
_entity.id
_entity.type
_entity.pdbx_description
1 polymer ?
#
loop_
_entity_poly.entity_id
_entity_poly.type
_entity_poly.pdbx_seq_one_letter_code
_entity_poly.pdbx_strand_id
1 'polypeptide(L)'
;MTVGNESCTAGPTSMSYLTCLTYILEEWTGVEDIGDYLSYAFYILWLLFPLVVVFVLPGVIVILFYISILWLHIYKRKNEIKEAYSHDVWIGAREMVATIWDGHGRIWHGYELHGVENIPQGPGLVVFYHGATPVDYIYFSARLHIMKKRRCRVVADHFVFRLPG
;
A
#
# COMPACT_ATOMS: atom_id res chain seq x y z
N MET A 1 -23.86 -17.80 -54.04
CA MET A 1 -23.09 -18.86 -53.34
C MET A 1 -23.32 -18.61 -51.86
N THR A 2 -24.10 -19.49 -51.24
CA THR A 2 -24.56 -19.39 -49.85
C THR A 2 -23.37 -19.62 -48.92
N VAL A 3 -23.05 -18.61 -48.11
CA VAL A 3 -22.11 -18.72 -46.98
C VAL A 3 -22.72 -19.73 -46.02
N GLY A 4 -22.14 -20.93 -45.95
CA GLY A 4 -22.56 -21.96 -45.01
C GLY A 4 -22.13 -21.53 -43.61
N ASN A 5 -23.05 -21.57 -42.65
CA ASN A 5 -22.70 -21.61 -41.23
C ASN A 5 -21.88 -22.87 -41.00
N GLU A 6 -20.56 -22.76 -41.04
CA GLU A 6 -19.66 -23.83 -40.61
C GLU A 6 -19.76 -23.93 -39.09
N SER A 7 -20.76 -24.70 -38.65
CA SER A 7 -20.89 -25.14 -37.26
C SER A 7 -19.62 -25.90 -36.88
N CYS A 8 -19.00 -25.54 -35.74
CA CYS A 8 -17.80 -26.16 -35.15
C CYS A 8 -17.86 -27.70 -34.95
N THR A 9 -18.94 -28.35 -35.38
CA THR A 9 -19.24 -29.77 -35.22
C THR A 9 -19.25 -30.56 -36.54
N ALA A 10 -18.99 -29.94 -37.69
CA ALA A 10 -19.16 -30.58 -39.00
C ALA A 10 -17.87 -30.62 -39.84
N GLY A 11 -16.92 -31.51 -39.50
CA GLY A 11 -15.75 -31.80 -40.33
C GLY A 11 -15.02 -33.08 -39.89
N PRO A 12 -14.28 -33.77 -40.78
CA PRO A 12 -13.65 -35.08 -40.50
C PRO A 12 -12.49 -35.01 -39.49
N THR A 13 -12.06 -33.80 -39.12
CA THR A 13 -11.10 -33.53 -38.06
C THR A 13 -11.80 -32.74 -36.97
N SER A 14 -11.93 -33.31 -35.77
CA SER A 14 -12.48 -32.60 -34.62
C SER A 14 -11.61 -31.39 -34.30
N MET A 15 -12.10 -30.18 -34.61
CA MET A 15 -11.43 -28.96 -34.19
C MET A 15 -11.33 -28.92 -32.67
N SER A 16 -10.20 -28.43 -32.16
CA SER A 16 -10.05 -28.26 -30.72
C SER A 16 -11.08 -27.23 -30.23
N TYR A 17 -11.61 -27.42 -29.02
CA TYR A 17 -12.52 -26.46 -28.40
C TYR A 17 -11.94 -25.04 -28.38
N LEU A 18 -10.62 -24.90 -28.27
CA LEU A 18 -9.91 -23.62 -28.29
C LEU A 18 -10.02 -22.92 -29.66
N THR A 19 -9.87 -23.68 -30.74
CA THR A 19 -9.96 -23.17 -32.13
C THR A 19 -11.38 -22.78 -32.51
N CYS A 20 -12.39 -23.51 -32.03
CA CYS A 20 -13.78 -23.11 -32.19
C CYS A 20 -14.10 -21.84 -31.39
N LEU A 21 -13.57 -21.72 -30.18
CA LEU A 21 -13.77 -20.55 -29.34
C LEU A 21 -13.12 -19.29 -29.92
N THR A 22 -11.93 -19.39 -30.50
CA THR A 22 -11.29 -18.27 -31.21
C THR A 22 -12.08 -17.84 -32.44
N TYR A 23 -12.61 -18.80 -33.21
CA TYR A 23 -13.45 -18.52 -34.39
C TYR A 23 -14.74 -17.77 -34.01
N ILE A 24 -15.44 -18.21 -32.96
CA ILE A 24 -16.64 -17.52 -32.45
C ILE A 24 -16.30 -16.10 -31.96
N LEU A 25 -15.13 -15.92 -31.34
CA LEU A 25 -14.65 -14.62 -30.88
C LEU A 25 -14.29 -13.68 -32.04
N GLU A 26 -13.64 -14.18 -33.08
CA GLU A 26 -13.33 -13.43 -34.32
C GLU A 26 -14.63 -12.96 -34.97
N GLU A 27 -15.62 -13.84 -35.11
CA GLU A 27 -16.91 -13.52 -35.72
C GLU A 27 -17.72 -12.52 -34.86
N TRP A 28 -17.64 -12.59 -33.54
CA TRP A 28 -18.34 -11.66 -32.64
C TRP A 28 -17.68 -10.28 -32.53
N THR A 29 -16.34 -10.22 -32.56
CA THR A 29 -15.58 -8.97 -32.40
C THR A 29 -15.26 -8.27 -33.72
N GLY A 30 -15.33 -9.00 -34.85
CA GLY A 30 -14.95 -8.51 -36.17
C GLY A 30 -13.44 -8.30 -36.35
N VAL A 31 -12.62 -8.82 -35.44
CA VAL A 31 -11.15 -8.74 -35.50
C VAL A 31 -10.62 -10.04 -36.08
N GLU A 32 -10.05 -9.98 -37.27
CA GLU A 32 -9.37 -11.12 -37.90
C GLU A 32 -8.07 -11.47 -37.14
N ASP A 33 -7.70 -12.75 -37.12
CA ASP A 33 -6.49 -13.30 -36.48
C ASP A 33 -6.40 -13.12 -34.95
N ILE A 34 -7.53 -13.07 -34.24
CA ILE A 34 -7.57 -12.88 -32.78
C ILE A 34 -6.77 -13.95 -32.04
N GLY A 35 -6.74 -15.18 -32.57
CA GLY A 35 -5.97 -16.29 -32.03
C GLY A 35 -4.47 -16.00 -31.99
N ASP A 36 -3.94 -15.31 -33.01
CA ASP A 36 -2.52 -14.96 -33.10
C ASP A 36 -2.16 -13.81 -32.16
N TYR A 37 -3.02 -12.80 -32.04
CA TYR A 37 -2.84 -11.73 -31.04
C TYR A 37 -2.84 -12.25 -29.61
N LEU A 38 -3.76 -13.16 -29.28
CA LEU A 38 -3.82 -13.81 -27.98
C LEU A 38 -2.56 -14.63 -27.73
N SER A 39 -2.14 -15.44 -28.71
CA SER A 39 -0.93 -16.26 -28.61
C SER A 39 0.33 -15.40 -28.42
N TYR A 40 0.43 -14.28 -29.12
CA TYR A 40 1.51 -13.31 -28.98
C TYR A 40 1.50 -12.63 -27.60
N ALA A 41 0.34 -12.22 -27.10
CA ALA A 41 0.19 -11.65 -25.75
C ALA A 41 0.57 -12.67 -24.67
N PHE A 42 0.14 -13.94 -24.82
CA PHE A 42 0.56 -15.02 -23.94
C PHE A 42 2.06 -15.24 -23.96
N TYR A 43 2.70 -15.21 -25.14
CA TYR A 43 4.15 -15.34 -25.26
C TYR A 43 4.89 -14.21 -24.53
N ILE A 44 4.47 -12.96 -24.72
CA ILE A 44 5.04 -11.80 -24.01
C ILE A 44 4.85 -11.95 -22.50
N LEU A 45 3.65 -12.32 -22.05
CA LEU A 45 3.37 -12.52 -20.62
C LEU A 45 4.26 -13.62 -20.05
N TRP A 46 4.43 -14.74 -20.75
CA TRP A 46 5.27 -15.85 -20.33
C TRP A 46 6.75 -15.45 -20.27
N LEU A 47 7.21 -14.64 -21.21
CA LEU A 47 8.57 -14.09 -21.23
C LEU A 47 8.82 -13.12 -20.06
N LEU A 48 7.85 -12.28 -19.74
CA LEU A 48 7.95 -11.28 -18.67
C LEU A 48 7.65 -11.84 -17.28
N PHE A 49 6.93 -12.95 -17.18
CA PHE A 49 6.51 -13.54 -15.90
C PHE A 49 7.69 -13.85 -14.96
N PRO A 50 8.79 -14.48 -15.41
CA PRO A 50 9.97 -14.67 -14.57
C PRO A 50 10.57 -13.36 -14.05
N LEU A 51 10.56 -12.30 -14.88
CA LEU A 51 11.05 -10.98 -14.49
C LEU A 51 10.17 -10.40 -13.36
N VAL A 52 8.85 -10.46 -13.53
CA VAL A 52 7.89 -10.04 -12.51
C VAL A 52 8.10 -10.83 -11.22
N VAL A 53 8.25 -12.15 -11.29
CA VAL A 53 8.49 -12.99 -10.10
C VAL A 53 9.80 -12.59 -9.40
N VAL A 54 10.89 -12.40 -10.14
CA VAL A 54 12.20 -12.08 -9.57
C VAL A 54 12.23 -10.70 -8.89
N PHE A 55 11.44 -9.72 -9.33
CA PHE A 55 11.42 -8.40 -8.70
C PHE A 55 10.29 -8.22 -7.68
N VAL A 56 9.08 -8.69 -8.01
CA VAL A 56 7.91 -8.51 -7.16
C VAL A 56 7.97 -9.41 -5.93
N LEU A 57 8.35 -10.68 -6.09
CA LEU A 57 8.36 -11.62 -4.96
C LEU A 57 9.33 -11.18 -3.85
N PRO A 58 10.60 -10.80 -4.14
CA PRO A 58 11.48 -10.27 -3.09
C PRO A 58 10.95 -8.97 -2.49
N GLY A 59 10.37 -8.08 -3.29
CA GLY A 59 9.74 -6.85 -2.80
C GLY A 59 8.64 -7.14 -1.78
N VAL A 60 7.75 -8.08 -2.08
CA VAL A 60 6.70 -8.54 -1.16
C VAL A 60 7.28 -9.14 0.11
N ILE A 61 8.30 -9.99 0.00
CA ILE A 61 8.98 -10.60 1.16
C ILE A 61 9.57 -9.53 2.08
N VAL A 62 10.24 -8.53 1.51
CA VAL A 62 10.80 -7.40 2.27
C VAL A 62 9.69 -6.62 2.99
N ILE A 63 8.58 -6.31 2.30
CA ILE A 63 7.41 -5.65 2.90
C ILE A 63 6.86 -6.46 4.07
N LEU A 64 6.74 -7.79 3.93
CA LEU A 64 6.27 -8.67 4.99
C LEU A 64 7.17 -8.60 6.22
N PHE A 65 8.50 -8.65 6.06
CA PHE A 65 9.43 -8.50 7.19
C PHE A 65 9.26 -7.15 7.90
N TYR A 66 9.11 -6.06 7.15
CA TYR A 66 8.89 -4.73 7.74
C TYR A 66 7.57 -4.64 8.52
N ILE A 67 6.49 -5.19 7.97
CA ILE A 67 5.20 -5.27 8.67
C ILE A 67 5.33 -6.11 9.94
N SER A 68 6.03 -7.25 9.90
CA SER A 68 6.29 -8.08 11.08
C SER A 68 7.03 -7.31 12.18
N ILE A 69 8.06 -6.53 11.84
CA ILE A 69 8.80 -5.71 12.80
C ILE A 69 7.89 -4.62 13.39
N LEU A 70 7.06 -3.99 12.56
CA LEU A 70 6.08 -2.99 13.02
C LEU A 70 5.09 -3.61 14.01
N TRP A 71 4.58 -4.81 13.75
CA TRP A 71 3.72 -5.54 14.68
C TRP A 71 4.39 -5.81 16.01
N LEU A 72 5.65 -6.25 16.00
CA LEU A 72 6.42 -6.43 17.24
C LEU A 72 6.59 -5.12 18.01
N HIS A 73 6.80 -4.01 17.30
CA HIS A 73 6.91 -2.69 17.91
C HIS A 73 5.61 -2.25 18.60
N ILE A 74 4.46 -2.47 17.94
CA ILE A 74 3.13 -2.22 18.52
C ILE A 74 2.90 -3.14 19.73
N TYR A 75 3.19 -4.43 19.58
CA TYR A 75 2.99 -5.43 20.62
C TYR A 75 3.79 -5.10 21.89
N LYS A 76 5.01 -4.56 21.75
CA LYS A 76 5.83 -4.11 22.88
C LYS A 76 5.11 -3.07 23.75
N ARG A 77 4.24 -2.25 23.15
CA ARG A 77 3.46 -1.18 23.82
C ARG A 77 2.00 -1.58 24.09
N LYS A 78 1.65 -2.87 23.92
CA LYS A 78 0.25 -3.34 24.01
C LYS A 78 -0.44 -2.97 25.33
N ASN A 79 0.29 -2.95 26.45
CA ASN A 79 -0.28 -2.65 27.76
C ASN A 79 -0.61 -1.16 27.88
N GLU A 80 0.30 -0.28 27.44
CA GLU A 80 0.08 1.17 27.40
C GLU A 80 -1.12 1.52 26.53
N ILE A 81 -1.23 0.88 25.36
CA ILE A 81 -2.36 1.08 24.44
C ILE A 81 -3.68 0.56 25.06
N LYS A 82 -3.65 -0.63 25.68
CA LYS A 82 -4.82 -1.22 26.35
C LYS A 82 -5.31 -0.34 27.49
N GLU A 83 -4.38 0.19 28.29
CA GLU A 83 -4.68 1.11 29.38
C GLU A 83 -5.26 2.43 28.85
N ALA A 84 -4.68 3.00 27.79
CA ALA A 84 -5.23 4.20 27.16
C ALA A 84 -6.68 3.98 26.69
N TYR A 85 -6.95 2.83 26.08
CA TYR A 85 -8.28 2.45 25.61
C TYR A 85 -9.29 2.23 26.74
N SER A 86 -8.86 1.71 27.90
CA SER A 86 -9.76 1.49 29.03
C SER A 86 -10.26 2.80 29.66
N HIS A 87 -9.53 3.89 29.48
CA HIS A 87 -9.94 5.21 29.94
C HIS A 87 -10.85 5.91 28.90
N ASP A 88 -10.40 5.98 27.65
CA ASP A 88 -11.13 6.62 26.57
C ASP A 88 -10.69 6.07 25.20
N VAL A 89 -11.66 5.76 24.35
CA VAL A 89 -11.43 5.16 23.02
C VAL A 89 -10.59 6.09 22.13
N TRP A 90 -10.80 7.41 22.19
CA TRP A 90 -10.06 8.36 21.38
C TRP A 90 -8.62 8.55 21.88
N ILE A 91 -8.39 8.47 23.19
CA ILE A 91 -7.04 8.45 23.75
C ILE A 91 -6.32 7.17 23.30
N GLY A 92 -6.97 6.01 23.41
CA GLY A 92 -6.43 4.75 22.90
C GLY A 92 -6.12 4.78 21.41
N ALA A 93 -7.02 5.32 20.59
CA ALA A 93 -6.82 5.47 19.15
C ALA A 93 -5.61 6.37 18.83
N ARG A 94 -5.47 7.49 19.54
CA ARG A 94 -4.30 8.38 19.36
C ARG A 94 -3.00 7.72 19.77
N GLU A 95 -2.98 6.96 20.87
CA GLU A 95 -1.80 6.23 21.32
C GLU A 95 -1.39 5.15 20.31
N MET A 96 -2.37 4.44 19.74
CA MET A 96 -2.14 3.46 18.68
C MET A 96 -1.55 4.13 17.43
N VAL A 97 -2.18 5.21 16.94
CA VAL A 97 -1.71 5.95 15.76
C VAL A 97 -0.30 6.50 15.98
N ALA A 98 -0.02 7.08 17.15
CA ALA A 98 1.31 7.55 17.51
C ALA A 98 2.33 6.39 17.52
N THR A 99 1.96 5.23 18.05
CA THR A 99 2.82 4.04 18.06
C THR A 99 3.14 3.54 16.65
N ILE A 100 2.18 3.54 15.74
CA ILE A 100 2.38 3.14 14.34
C ILE A 100 3.36 4.11 13.66
N TRP A 101 3.14 5.41 13.77
CA TRP A 101 4.00 6.41 13.13
C TRP A 101 5.41 6.48 13.74
N ASP A 102 5.55 6.31 15.06
CA ASP A 102 6.84 6.14 15.72
C ASP A 102 7.58 4.89 15.21
N GLY A 103 6.88 3.76 15.16
CA GLY A 103 7.43 2.51 14.60
C GLY A 103 7.89 2.70 13.16
N HIS A 104 7.03 3.27 12.31
CA HIS A 104 7.35 3.54 10.91
C HIS A 104 8.58 4.44 10.76
N GLY A 105 8.63 5.57 11.47
CA GLY A 105 9.77 6.48 11.42
C GLY A 105 11.08 5.82 11.85
N ARG A 106 11.05 5.03 12.92
CA ARG A 106 12.25 4.33 13.43
C ARG A 106 12.72 3.21 12.51
N ILE A 107 11.79 2.41 12.00
CA ILE A 107 12.11 1.23 11.19
C ILE A 107 12.55 1.64 9.79
N TRP A 108 11.85 2.60 9.17
CA TRP A 108 12.08 2.95 7.77
C TRP A 108 13.13 4.04 7.58
N HIS A 109 13.19 5.00 8.50
CA HIS A 109 14.06 6.18 8.37
C HIS A 109 15.12 6.30 9.46
N GLY A 110 15.18 5.35 10.41
CA GLY A 110 16.07 5.48 11.57
C GLY A 110 15.77 6.74 12.38
N TYR A 111 14.52 7.22 12.39
CA TYR A 111 14.16 8.49 13.01
C TYR A 111 14.43 8.47 14.52
N GLU A 112 15.18 9.45 15.00
CA GLU A 112 15.46 9.65 16.42
C GLU A 112 15.17 11.10 16.82
N LEU A 113 14.67 11.28 18.04
CA LEU A 113 14.36 12.60 18.60
C LEU A 113 15.22 12.83 19.84
N HIS A 114 16.15 13.77 19.74
CA HIS A 114 17.06 14.16 20.81
C HIS A 114 16.69 15.52 21.40
N GLY A 115 17.15 15.81 22.62
CA GLY A 115 16.94 17.13 23.24
C GLY A 115 15.51 17.38 23.71
N VAL A 116 14.71 16.34 23.93
CA VAL A 116 13.30 16.45 24.37
C VAL A 116 13.20 17.06 25.77
N GLU A 117 14.24 16.92 26.57
CA GLU A 117 14.45 17.58 27.86
C GLU A 117 14.53 19.10 27.78
N ASN A 118 14.92 19.67 26.63
CA ASN A 118 15.00 21.11 26.44
C ASN A 118 13.62 21.75 26.18
N ILE A 119 12.57 20.95 25.97
CA ILE A 119 11.22 21.45 25.72
C ILE A 119 10.63 21.94 27.05
N PRO A 120 10.25 23.23 27.17
CA PRO A 120 9.73 23.79 28.41
C PRO A 120 8.39 23.15 28.80
N GLN A 121 8.10 23.04 30.10
CA GLN A 121 6.87 22.40 30.60
C GLN A 121 5.59 23.14 30.16
N GLY A 122 5.65 24.46 29.98
CA GLY A 122 4.54 25.30 29.56
C GLY A 122 4.25 25.28 28.05
N PRO A 123 3.35 26.16 27.56
CA PRO A 123 3.14 26.38 26.13
C PRO A 123 4.45 26.75 25.43
N GLY A 124 4.63 26.28 24.21
CA GLY A 124 5.82 26.55 23.40
C GLY A 124 5.50 26.52 21.93
N LEU A 125 6.23 27.31 21.15
CA LEU A 125 6.21 27.29 19.70
C LEU A 125 7.44 26.52 19.22
N VAL A 126 7.22 25.40 18.53
CA VAL A 126 8.29 24.68 17.84
C VAL A 126 8.37 25.22 16.43
N VAL A 127 9.50 25.86 16.11
CA VAL A 127 9.82 26.29 14.75
C VAL A 127 10.72 25.22 14.15
N PHE A 128 10.29 24.62 13.05
CA PHE A 128 11.03 23.55 12.38
C PHE A 128 11.00 23.75 10.86
N TYR A 129 12.02 23.22 10.21
CA TYR A 129 12.07 23.11 8.76
C TYR A 129 11.30 21.85 8.34
N HIS A 130 10.42 21.96 7.34
CA HIS A 130 9.70 20.81 6.81
C HIS A 130 10.22 20.40 5.43
N GLY A 131 10.25 19.10 5.14
CA GLY A 131 10.53 18.53 3.81
C GLY A 131 9.31 18.55 2.89
N ALA A 132 9.41 18.14 1.63
CA ALA A 132 8.29 18.25 0.68
C ALA A 132 6.97 17.58 1.15
N THR A 133 7.05 16.58 2.03
CA THR A 133 5.91 15.88 2.63
C THR A 133 5.87 16.11 4.15
N PRO A 134 4.69 16.11 4.79
CA PRO A 134 4.55 16.41 6.23
C PRO A 134 4.97 15.25 7.16
N VAL A 135 5.67 14.25 6.63
CA VAL A 135 6.00 13.01 7.35
C VAL A 135 6.94 13.27 8.53
N ASP A 136 7.81 14.26 8.38
CA ASP A 136 8.70 14.75 9.43
C ASP A 136 7.94 15.27 10.67
N TYR A 137 6.92 16.09 10.47
CA TYR A 137 6.04 16.58 11.54
C TYR A 137 5.27 15.42 12.18
N ILE A 138 4.80 14.47 11.38
CA ILE A 138 4.07 13.30 11.89
C ILE A 138 4.97 12.47 12.81
N TYR A 139 6.22 12.18 12.42
CA TYR A 139 7.17 11.47 13.28
C TYR A 139 7.49 12.26 14.55
N PHE A 140 7.76 13.56 14.43
CA PHE A 140 8.03 14.41 15.59
C PHE A 140 6.86 14.41 16.57
N SER A 141 5.64 14.63 16.08
CA SER A 141 4.44 14.68 16.91
C SER A 141 4.15 13.32 17.56
N ALA A 142 4.29 12.22 16.82
CA ALA A 142 4.10 10.87 17.36
C ALA A 142 5.11 10.54 18.45
N ARG A 143 6.40 10.81 18.18
CA ARG A 143 7.50 10.55 19.11
C ARG A 143 7.39 11.40 20.38
N LEU A 144 7.08 12.68 20.23
CA LEU A 144 6.89 13.59 21.37
C LEU A 144 5.66 13.20 22.20
N HIS A 145 4.57 12.78 21.57
CA HIS A 145 3.40 12.26 22.25
C HIS A 145 3.77 11.04 23.09
N ILE A 146 4.49 10.09 22.52
CA ILE A 146 4.95 8.90 23.23
C ILE A 146 5.86 9.24 24.41
N MET A 147 6.82 10.15 24.24
CA MET A 147 7.86 10.42 25.25
C MET A 147 7.39 11.36 26.37
N LYS A 148 6.50 12.30 26.07
CA LYS A 148 6.08 13.36 27.01
C LYS A 148 4.58 13.44 27.21
N LYS A 149 3.78 12.63 26.51
CA LYS A 149 2.30 12.71 26.48
C LYS A 149 1.78 14.10 26.10
N ARG A 150 2.53 14.82 25.26
CA ARG A 150 2.18 16.16 24.79
C ARG A 150 1.54 16.11 23.42
N ARG A 151 0.68 17.10 23.14
CA ARG A 151 0.03 17.28 21.83
C ARG A 151 0.62 18.50 21.13
N CYS A 152 0.92 18.33 19.85
CA CYS A 152 1.31 19.42 18.95
C CYS A 152 0.10 19.87 18.14
N ARG A 153 -0.01 21.18 17.93
CA ARG A 153 -0.85 21.76 16.90
C ARG A 153 0.08 22.34 15.84
N VAL A 154 -0.22 22.06 14.58
CA VAL A 154 0.57 22.54 13.45
C VAL A 154 -0.18 23.65 12.74
N VAL A 155 0.57 24.66 12.29
CA VAL A 155 0.07 25.65 11.35
C VAL A 155 0.23 25.03 9.96
N ALA A 156 -0.88 24.85 9.26
CA ALA A 156 -0.92 24.23 7.95
C ALA A 156 -1.56 25.18 6.93
N ASP A 157 -1.18 25.03 5.66
CA ASP A 157 -1.81 25.78 4.57
C ASP A 157 -3.30 25.42 4.42
N HIS A 158 -4.09 26.35 3.88
CA HIS A 158 -5.53 26.17 3.68
C HIS A 158 -5.86 24.93 2.83
N PHE A 159 -4.97 24.52 1.91
CA PHE A 159 -5.10 23.30 1.12
C PHE A 159 -5.35 22.05 1.98
N VAL A 160 -4.67 21.92 3.12
CA VAL A 160 -4.78 20.72 3.98
C VAL A 160 -6.21 20.54 4.49
N PHE A 161 -6.94 21.63 4.75
CA PHE A 161 -8.32 21.59 5.24
C PHE A 161 -9.36 21.29 4.15
N ARG A 162 -8.95 21.25 2.88
CA ARG A 162 -9.81 20.84 1.77
C ARG A 162 -9.72 19.34 1.49
N LEU A 163 -8.72 18.66 2.04
CA LEU A 163 -8.59 17.22 1.93
C LEU A 163 -9.65 16.56 2.83
N PRO A 164 -10.44 15.61 2.31
CA PRO A 164 -11.42 14.89 3.12
C PRO A 164 -10.69 14.00 4.13
N GLY A 165 -11.14 14.03 5.38
CA GLY A 165 -10.58 13.26 6.50
C GLY A 165 -11.35 13.49 7.79
#